data_AF-A0A955HM71-F1
#
_entry.id   AF-A0A955HM71-F1
#
_cell.length_a   1.000
_cell.length_b   1.000
_cell.length_c   1.000
_cell.angle_alpha   90.00
_cell.angle_beta   90.00
_cell.angle_gamma   90.00
#
_symmetry.space_group_name_H-M   'P 1'
#
loop_
_entity.id
_entity.type
_entity.pdbx_description
1 polymer ?
#
loop_
_entity_poly.entity_id
_entity_poly.type
_entity_poly.pdbx_seq_one_letter_code
_entity_poly.pdbx_strand_id
1 'polypeptide(L)'
;MSLETAIAELESGQSHQEMLTALRARTVTVNGLAQSGRVLAYLASISKLGAIKAIAADETSPFRDAAEATMITLQTREGFDFSIPETVGLLNAYVAVGLLTEEQAAVVIAIGATTEPEFPNLTVNQVVAIREPALAVTAESNVVTVLNEKGRNKLLIVTLSGALPEATSLQYQVRCKFGEVWTAWQGSTVIGLTNVQDAGVYSAKLPGEFIKSDEVQIKITSPYNQPISLLVEPV
;
A
#
# COMPACT_ATOMS: atom_id res chain seq x y z
N MET A 1 6.27 -17.28 0.78
CA MET A 1 6.29 -17.86 2.14
C MET A 1 4.88 -17.81 2.72
N SER A 2 4.54 -18.56 3.79
CA SER A 2 3.26 -18.32 4.48
C SER A 2 3.35 -17.00 5.26
N LEU A 3 2.23 -16.28 5.40
CA LEU A 3 2.19 -15.04 6.17
C LEU A 3 2.57 -15.29 7.63
N GLU A 4 2.16 -16.43 8.17
CA GLU A 4 2.44 -16.84 9.55
C GLU A 4 3.94 -17.08 9.78
N THR A 5 4.64 -17.71 8.83
CA THR A 5 6.10 -17.88 8.88
C THR A 5 6.82 -16.55 8.75
N ALA A 6 6.35 -15.70 7.83
CA ALA A 6 6.91 -14.38 7.59
C ALA A 6 6.79 -13.43 8.78
N ILE A 7 5.67 -13.53 9.50
CA ILE A 7 5.40 -12.77 10.72
C ILE A 7 6.22 -13.32 11.90
N ALA A 8 6.39 -14.64 12.01
CA ALA A 8 7.17 -15.26 13.09
C ALA A 8 8.67 -14.91 13.04
N GLU A 9 9.20 -14.56 11.86
CA GLU A 9 10.58 -14.06 11.69
C GLU A 9 10.79 -12.64 12.24
N LEU A 10 9.71 -11.87 12.45
CA LEU A 10 9.80 -10.50 12.98
C LEU A 10 9.84 -10.54 14.52
N GLU A 11 10.96 -10.12 15.12
CA GLU A 11 11.21 -10.18 16.56
C GLU A 11 10.10 -9.51 17.39
N SER A 12 9.68 -10.18 18.48
CA SER A 12 8.76 -9.58 19.47
C SER A 12 9.45 -8.41 20.17
N GLY A 13 8.98 -7.19 19.93
CA GLY A 13 9.55 -5.96 20.50
C GLY A 13 9.95 -4.90 19.46
N GLN A 14 9.92 -5.22 18.17
CA GLN A 14 10.06 -4.23 17.11
C GLN A 14 8.93 -3.20 17.17
N SER A 15 9.27 -1.93 16.99
CA SER A 15 8.28 -0.86 16.83
C SER A 15 7.44 -1.09 15.57
N HIS A 16 6.23 -0.53 15.54
CA HIS A 16 5.37 -0.60 14.37
C HIS A 16 6.06 -0.09 13.10
N GLN A 17 6.90 0.95 13.18
CA GLN A 17 7.59 1.51 12.03
C GLN A 17 8.69 0.59 11.47
N GLU A 18 9.38 -0.13 12.34
CA GLU A 18 10.34 -1.17 11.93
C GLU A 18 9.61 -2.34 11.26
N MET A 19 8.46 -2.74 11.79
CA MET A 19 7.61 -3.75 11.17
C MET A 19 7.11 -3.31 9.78
N LEU A 20 6.60 -2.08 9.65
CA LEU A 20 6.17 -1.54 8.35
C LEU A 20 7.31 -1.55 7.33
N THR A 21 8.51 -1.15 7.77
CA THR A 21 9.70 -1.12 6.91
C THR A 21 10.10 -2.53 6.48
N ALA A 22 10.12 -3.48 7.42
CA ALA A 22 10.43 -4.88 7.12
C ALA A 22 9.39 -5.50 6.18
N LEU A 23 8.10 -5.29 6.43
CA LEU A 23 7.01 -5.80 5.58
C LEU A 23 7.03 -5.19 4.17
N ARG A 24 7.36 -3.90 4.04
CA ARG A 24 7.52 -3.25 2.72
C ARG A 24 8.73 -3.78 1.95
N ALA A 25 9.80 -4.17 2.65
CA ALA A 25 10.97 -4.77 2.03
C ALA A 25 10.71 -6.21 1.52
N ARG A 26 9.65 -6.87 1.99
CA ARG A 26 9.21 -8.21 1.53
C ARG A 26 8.50 -8.12 0.18
N THR A 27 9.29 -7.82 -0.85
CA THR A 27 8.88 -7.92 -2.24
C THR A 27 9.40 -9.20 -2.87
N VAL A 28 8.63 -9.76 -3.79
CA VAL A 28 9.02 -10.88 -4.64
C VAL A 28 9.14 -10.37 -6.08
N THR A 29 10.10 -10.93 -6.81
CA THR A 29 10.20 -10.71 -8.25
C THR A 29 9.11 -11.50 -8.94
N VAL A 30 8.27 -10.82 -9.70
CA VAL A 30 7.22 -11.42 -10.53
C VAL A 30 7.51 -11.15 -11.99
N ASN A 31 7.04 -12.03 -12.86
CA ASN A 31 7.16 -11.81 -14.29
C ASN A 31 6.10 -10.81 -14.76
N GLY A 32 6.48 -9.92 -15.66
CA GLY A 32 5.59 -8.96 -16.30
C GLY A 32 5.97 -8.72 -17.76
N LEU A 33 5.64 -7.53 -18.26
CA LEU A 33 5.88 -7.17 -19.66
C LEU A 33 7.35 -6.79 -19.90
N ALA A 34 8.06 -7.61 -20.68
CA ALA A 34 9.38 -7.30 -21.19
C ALA A 34 9.28 -6.47 -22.48
N GLN A 35 9.72 -5.22 -22.43
CA GLN A 35 9.69 -4.32 -23.60
C GLN A 35 10.47 -4.89 -24.79
N SER A 36 9.84 -4.92 -25.97
CA SER A 36 10.39 -5.51 -27.19
C SER A 36 11.77 -4.97 -27.53
N GLY A 37 12.00 -3.66 -27.36
CA GLY A 37 13.30 -3.04 -27.63
C GLY A 37 14.43 -3.55 -26.71
N ARG A 38 14.13 -3.84 -25.44
CA ARG A 38 15.11 -4.37 -24.48
C ARG A 38 15.42 -5.84 -24.76
N VAL A 39 14.39 -6.63 -25.06
CA VAL A 39 14.56 -8.04 -25.47
C VAL A 39 15.36 -8.13 -26.77
N LEU A 40 15.05 -7.27 -27.75
CA LEU A 40 15.80 -7.18 -29.01
C LEU A 40 17.27 -6.86 -28.78
N ALA A 41 17.57 -5.84 -27.96
CA ALA A 41 18.93 -5.44 -27.65
C ALA A 41 19.73 -6.58 -26.99
N TYR A 42 19.10 -7.31 -26.06
CA TYR A 42 19.73 -8.46 -25.42
C TYR A 42 19.97 -9.63 -26.41
N LEU A 43 18.96 -10.04 -27.18
CA LEU A 43 19.10 -11.10 -28.17
C LEU A 43 20.16 -10.78 -29.24
N ALA A 44 20.30 -9.50 -29.59
CA ALA A 44 21.38 -9.02 -30.46
C ALA A 44 22.75 -9.13 -29.79
N SER A 45 22.89 -8.75 -28.51
CA SER A 45 24.17 -8.78 -27.78
C SER A 45 24.71 -10.20 -27.60
N ILE A 46 23.84 -11.20 -27.46
CA ILE A 46 24.22 -12.62 -27.39
C ILE A 46 24.24 -13.32 -28.75
N SER A 47 24.15 -12.57 -29.86
CA SER A 47 24.16 -13.08 -31.24
C SER A 47 23.07 -14.11 -31.58
N LYS A 48 21.96 -14.15 -30.83
CA LYS A 48 20.84 -15.09 -31.05
C LYS A 48 19.74 -14.55 -31.95
N LEU A 49 19.66 -13.24 -32.12
CA LEU A 49 18.70 -12.59 -33.01
C LEU A 49 18.83 -13.08 -34.47
N GLY A 50 20.06 -13.32 -34.95
CA GLY A 50 20.29 -13.84 -36.30
C GLY A 50 19.77 -15.26 -36.51
N ALA A 51 19.94 -16.12 -35.51
CA ALA A 51 19.46 -17.50 -35.55
C ALA A 51 17.92 -17.56 -35.53
N ILE A 52 17.27 -16.73 -34.70
CA ILE A 52 15.80 -16.63 -34.67
C ILE A 52 15.26 -16.17 -36.04
N LYS A 53 15.90 -15.16 -36.67
CA LYS A 53 15.52 -14.71 -38.02
C LYS A 53 15.69 -15.79 -39.08
N ALA A 54 16.77 -16.57 -39.02
CA ALA A 54 16.99 -17.67 -39.95
C ALA A 54 15.92 -18.75 -39.83
N ILE A 55 15.53 -19.11 -38.61
CA ILE A 55 14.44 -20.07 -38.35
C ILE A 55 13.09 -19.54 -38.86
N ALA A 56 12.79 -18.26 -38.65
CA ALA A 56 11.57 -17.63 -39.15
C ALA A 56 11.48 -17.63 -40.69
N ALA A 57 12.62 -17.64 -41.38
CA ALA A 57 12.69 -17.68 -42.85
C ALA A 57 12.75 -19.12 -43.42
N ASP A 58 12.94 -20.13 -42.58
CA ASP A 58 13.05 -21.53 -43.00
C ASP A 58 11.68 -22.22 -42.98
N GLU A 59 11.13 -22.47 -44.16
CA GLU A 59 9.82 -23.11 -44.34
C GLU A 59 9.76 -24.55 -43.85
N THR A 60 10.92 -25.19 -43.68
CA THR A 60 11.01 -26.58 -43.23
C THR A 60 11.18 -26.71 -41.72
N SER A 61 11.40 -25.59 -41.01
CA SER A 61 11.62 -25.60 -39.58
C SER A 61 10.31 -25.84 -38.82
N PRO A 62 10.26 -26.83 -37.90
CA PRO A 62 9.09 -27.04 -37.05
C PRO A 62 8.85 -25.90 -36.05
N PHE A 63 9.77 -24.94 -35.95
CA PHE A 63 9.68 -23.77 -35.06
C PHE A 63 9.49 -22.45 -35.81
N ARG A 64 9.23 -22.51 -37.13
CA ARG A 64 9.02 -21.33 -37.98
C ARG A 64 7.97 -20.40 -37.38
N ASP A 65 6.77 -20.91 -37.12
CA ASP A 65 5.63 -20.09 -36.65
C ASP A 65 5.94 -19.39 -35.31
N ALA A 66 6.65 -20.07 -34.42
CA ALA A 66 7.10 -19.53 -33.14
C ALA A 66 8.14 -18.41 -33.32
N ALA A 67 9.12 -18.63 -34.21
CA ALA A 67 10.13 -17.63 -34.55
C ALA A 67 9.53 -16.43 -35.28
N GLU A 68 8.58 -16.65 -36.17
CA GLU A 68 7.83 -15.61 -36.88
C GLU A 68 7.01 -14.76 -35.90
N ALA A 69 6.25 -15.38 -34.99
CA ALA A 69 5.51 -14.68 -33.95
C ALA A 69 6.43 -13.87 -33.02
N THR A 70 7.61 -14.41 -32.69
CA THR A 70 8.64 -13.71 -31.91
C THR A 70 9.14 -12.47 -32.66
N MET A 71 9.44 -12.61 -33.95
CA MET A 71 9.92 -11.51 -34.79
C MET A 71 8.86 -10.42 -34.98
N ILE A 72 7.60 -10.80 -35.22
CA ILE A 72 6.48 -9.86 -35.29
C ILE A 72 6.38 -9.09 -33.96
N THR A 73 6.40 -9.79 -32.82
CA THR A 73 6.31 -9.15 -31.51
C THR A 73 7.45 -8.16 -31.27
N LEU A 74 8.69 -8.54 -31.60
CA LEU A 74 9.86 -7.67 -31.48
C LEU A 74 9.79 -6.41 -32.37
N GLN A 75 9.07 -6.48 -33.49
CA GLN A 75 9.02 -5.40 -34.48
C GLN A 75 7.77 -4.52 -34.39
N THR A 76 6.64 -5.08 -33.96
CA THR A 76 5.32 -4.43 -34.07
C THR A 76 4.56 -4.32 -32.76
N ARG A 77 5.00 -4.97 -31.69
CA ARG A 77 4.32 -4.95 -30.38
C ARG A 77 5.17 -4.28 -29.31
N GLU A 78 4.51 -3.88 -28.22
CA GLU A 78 5.14 -3.21 -27.07
C GLU A 78 6.10 -4.13 -26.31
N GLY A 79 5.78 -5.42 -26.16
CA GLY A 79 6.61 -6.37 -25.42
C GLY A 79 6.08 -7.80 -25.37
N PHE A 80 6.82 -8.64 -24.65
CA PHE A 80 6.46 -10.01 -24.28
C PHE A 80 5.91 -10.02 -22.87
N ASP A 81 4.69 -10.51 -22.67
CA ASP A 81 4.12 -10.63 -21.34
C ASP A 81 4.50 -11.99 -20.73
N PHE A 82 5.50 -12.00 -19.86
CA PHE A 82 5.99 -13.21 -19.19
C PHE A 82 5.17 -13.58 -17.95
N SER A 83 4.15 -12.80 -17.58
CA SER A 83 3.13 -13.26 -16.62
C SER A 83 2.26 -14.37 -17.21
N ILE A 84 2.21 -14.46 -18.55
CA ILE A 84 1.48 -15.48 -19.30
C ILE A 84 2.34 -16.74 -19.45
N PRO A 85 1.90 -17.92 -18.96
CA PRO A 85 2.65 -19.17 -19.02
C PRO A 85 3.10 -19.57 -20.43
N GLU A 86 2.27 -19.29 -21.45
CA GLU A 86 2.52 -19.60 -22.85
C GLU A 86 3.74 -18.83 -23.39
N THR A 87 3.94 -17.58 -22.97
CA THR A 87 5.10 -16.76 -23.36
C THR A 87 6.39 -17.29 -22.74
N VAL A 88 6.32 -17.81 -21.50
CA VAL A 88 7.46 -18.48 -20.85
C VAL A 88 7.74 -19.83 -21.53
N GLY A 89 6.69 -20.57 -21.89
CA GLY A 89 6.78 -21.82 -22.63
C GLY A 89 7.49 -21.69 -23.97
N LEU A 90 7.29 -20.57 -24.68
CA LEU A 90 8.00 -20.24 -25.92
C LEU A 90 9.52 -20.18 -25.72
N LEU A 91 10.00 -19.51 -24.67
CA LEU A 91 11.45 -19.45 -24.40
C LEU A 91 12.01 -20.80 -23.98
N ASN A 92 11.28 -21.57 -23.19
CA ASN A 92 11.68 -22.93 -22.82
C ASN A 92 11.77 -23.85 -24.04
N ALA A 93 10.90 -23.67 -25.05
CA ALA A 93 11.02 -24.39 -26.31
C ALA A 93 12.32 -24.02 -27.06
N TYR A 94 12.72 -22.75 -27.07
CA TYR A 94 14.01 -22.33 -27.62
C TYR A 94 15.21 -22.90 -26.86
N VAL A 95 15.09 -23.11 -25.55
CA VAL A 95 16.11 -23.81 -24.76
C VAL A 95 16.18 -25.29 -25.13
N ALA A 96 15.03 -25.96 -25.21
CA ALA A 96 14.95 -27.39 -25.52
C ALA A 96 15.58 -27.75 -26.88
N VAL A 97 15.53 -26.84 -27.85
CA VAL A 97 16.11 -27.01 -29.19
C VAL A 97 17.54 -26.47 -29.29
N GLY A 98 18.12 -25.98 -28.19
CA GLY A 98 19.49 -25.45 -28.14
C GLY A 98 19.66 -24.06 -28.77
N LEU A 99 18.58 -23.35 -29.10
CA LEU A 99 18.65 -21.99 -29.62
C LEU A 99 19.10 -21.00 -28.54
N LEU A 100 18.59 -21.16 -27.33
CA LEU A 100 19.01 -20.43 -26.12
C LEU A 100 19.57 -21.40 -25.09
N THR A 101 20.40 -20.92 -24.16
CA THR A 101 20.68 -21.63 -22.91
C THR A 101 19.61 -21.30 -21.86
N GLU A 102 19.50 -22.11 -20.81
CA GLU A 102 18.61 -21.83 -19.66
C GLU A 102 18.89 -20.44 -19.07
N GLU A 103 20.16 -20.09 -18.89
CA GLU A 103 20.58 -18.78 -18.39
C GLU A 103 20.15 -17.64 -19.32
N GLN A 104 20.26 -17.82 -20.65
CA GLN A 104 19.85 -16.80 -21.62
C GLN A 104 18.33 -16.59 -21.61
N ALA A 105 17.56 -17.67 -21.51
CA ALA A 105 16.11 -17.57 -21.37
C ALA A 105 15.71 -16.87 -20.06
N ALA A 106 16.38 -17.20 -18.95
CA ALA A 106 16.15 -16.54 -17.67
C ALA A 106 16.42 -15.03 -17.72
N VAL A 107 17.48 -14.59 -18.42
CA VAL A 107 17.76 -13.16 -18.58
C VAL A 107 16.68 -12.47 -19.43
N VAL A 108 16.17 -13.11 -20.48
CA VAL A 108 15.06 -12.55 -21.26
C VAL A 108 13.80 -12.37 -20.40
N ILE A 109 13.46 -13.36 -19.57
CA ILE A 109 12.33 -13.26 -18.64
C ILE A 109 12.56 -12.13 -17.62
N ALA A 110 13.78 -12.03 -17.09
CA ALA A 110 14.17 -11.02 -16.11
C ALA A 110 14.06 -9.58 -16.64
N ILE A 111 14.12 -9.35 -17.96
CA ILE A 111 13.89 -8.02 -18.57
C ILE A 111 12.47 -7.51 -18.27
N GLY A 112 11.49 -8.42 -18.22
CA GLY A 112 10.09 -8.11 -17.91
C GLY A 112 9.76 -8.24 -16.43
N ALA A 113 10.72 -8.62 -15.60
CA ALA A 113 10.47 -8.86 -14.19
C ALA A 113 10.25 -7.55 -13.43
N THR A 114 9.22 -7.53 -12.60
CA THR A 114 8.87 -6.43 -11.70
C THR A 114 8.91 -6.91 -10.26
N THR A 115 8.83 -5.99 -9.30
CA THR A 115 8.70 -6.32 -7.89
C THR A 115 7.25 -6.16 -7.46
N GLU A 116 6.71 -7.16 -6.78
CA GLU A 116 5.40 -7.11 -6.13
C GLU A 116 5.52 -7.45 -4.65
N PRO A 117 4.59 -6.98 -3.79
CA PRO A 117 4.55 -7.39 -2.40
C PRO A 117 4.37 -8.91 -2.27
N GLU A 118 5.04 -9.55 -1.32
CA GLU A 118 4.92 -11.00 -1.07
C GLU A 118 3.49 -11.43 -0.70
N PHE A 119 2.67 -10.51 -0.20
CA PHE A 119 1.28 -10.75 0.22
C PHE A 119 0.30 -9.95 -0.65
N PRO A 120 0.09 -10.34 -1.93
CA PRO A 120 -0.58 -9.52 -2.93
C PRO A 120 -2.06 -9.20 -2.62
N ASN A 121 -2.71 -10.04 -1.81
CA ASN A 121 -4.12 -9.87 -1.45
C ASN A 121 -4.33 -9.26 -0.05
N LEU A 122 -3.25 -8.87 0.63
CA LEU A 122 -3.32 -8.31 1.98
C LEU A 122 -2.64 -6.95 2.02
N THR A 123 -3.35 -5.98 2.59
CA THR A 123 -2.77 -4.67 2.88
C THR A 123 -1.81 -4.77 4.06
N VAL A 124 -0.82 -3.89 4.10
CA VAL A 124 0.12 -3.82 5.23
C VAL A 124 -0.62 -3.64 6.57
N ASN A 125 -1.70 -2.87 6.59
CA ASN A 125 -2.54 -2.69 7.79
C ASN A 125 -3.21 -4.00 8.24
N GLN A 126 -3.65 -4.85 7.31
CA GLN A 126 -4.21 -6.15 7.65
C GLN A 126 -3.13 -7.08 8.25
N VAL A 127 -1.89 -7.01 7.74
CA VAL A 127 -0.76 -7.76 8.29
C VAL A 127 -0.41 -7.28 9.70
N VAL A 128 -0.35 -5.97 9.93
CA VAL A 128 -0.14 -5.39 11.27
C VAL A 128 -1.26 -5.79 12.22
N ALA A 129 -2.53 -5.65 11.81
CA ALA A 129 -3.68 -5.95 12.67
C ALA A 129 -3.70 -7.41 13.16
N ILE A 130 -3.16 -8.35 12.37
CA ILE A 130 -3.01 -9.76 12.75
C ILE A 130 -1.91 -9.93 13.82
N ARG A 131 -0.78 -9.21 13.70
CA ARG A 131 0.35 -9.27 14.66
C ARG A 131 0.08 -8.50 15.95
N GLU A 132 -0.60 -7.37 15.84
CA GLU A 132 -0.96 -6.47 16.94
C GLU A 132 -2.48 -6.22 16.93
N PRO A 133 -3.28 -7.15 17.48
CA PRO A 133 -4.75 -7.03 17.50
C PRO A 133 -5.24 -5.74 18.17
N ALA A 134 -4.45 -5.15 19.07
CA ALA A 134 -4.71 -3.85 19.68
C ALA A 134 -4.66 -2.67 18.70
N LEU A 135 -4.14 -2.86 17.49
CA LEU A 135 -4.09 -1.87 16.40
C LEU A 135 -5.11 -2.18 15.29
N ALA A 136 -5.96 -3.19 15.43
CA ALA A 136 -6.94 -3.55 14.42
C ALA A 136 -7.95 -2.40 14.18
N VAL A 137 -8.33 -2.18 12.94
CA VAL A 137 -9.30 -1.15 12.54
C VAL A 137 -10.71 -1.59 12.91
N THR A 138 -11.27 -1.04 13.99
CA THR A 138 -12.72 -0.90 14.13
C THR A 138 -12.96 0.61 14.17
N ALA A 139 -13.77 1.13 13.24
CA ALA A 139 -14.14 2.53 13.27
C ALA A 139 -15.11 2.76 14.43
N GLU A 140 -14.59 2.86 15.64
CA GLU A 140 -15.37 3.25 16.80
C GLU A 140 -15.50 4.77 16.83
N SER A 141 -16.74 5.24 16.95
CA SER A 141 -17.01 6.65 17.13
C SER A 141 -17.44 6.90 18.57
N ASN A 142 -16.67 7.71 19.29
CA ASN A 142 -16.99 8.14 20.64
C ASN A 142 -17.61 9.54 20.57
N VAL A 143 -18.79 9.71 21.18
CA VAL A 143 -19.50 10.99 21.29
C VAL A 143 -19.46 11.45 22.74
N VAL A 144 -18.92 12.64 22.98
CA VAL A 144 -18.89 13.25 24.31
C VAL A 144 -19.68 14.55 24.31
N THR A 145 -20.46 14.75 25.37
CA THR A 145 -21.20 15.98 25.63
C THR A 145 -20.41 16.82 26.64
N VAL A 146 -20.18 18.08 26.31
CA VAL A 146 -19.42 19.03 27.13
C VAL A 146 -20.31 20.24 27.41
N LEU A 147 -20.47 20.56 28.70
CA LEU A 147 -21.09 21.82 29.13
C LEU A 147 -20.08 22.95 28.92
N ASN A 148 -20.47 24.00 28.23
CA ASN A 148 -19.53 25.03 27.80
C ASN A 148 -19.71 26.35 28.56
N GLU A 149 -18.58 26.88 29.03
CA GLU A 149 -18.50 28.24 29.56
C GLU A 149 -18.25 29.22 28.41
N LYS A 150 -19.28 30.01 28.09
CA LYS A 150 -19.26 31.00 27.00
C LYS A 150 -18.09 31.98 27.13
N GLY A 151 -17.52 32.34 25.97
CA GLY A 151 -16.56 33.46 25.87
C GLY A 151 -15.07 33.14 25.96
N ARG A 152 -14.67 31.86 26.03
CA ARG A 152 -13.25 31.46 26.02
C ARG A 152 -12.91 30.56 24.83
N ASN A 153 -11.71 30.74 24.28
CA ASN A 153 -11.11 29.79 23.34
C ASN A 153 -10.91 28.45 24.05
N LYS A 154 -11.04 27.34 23.32
CA LYS A 154 -11.02 26.00 23.91
C LYS A 154 -10.12 25.08 23.10
N LEU A 155 -9.36 24.27 23.83
CA LEU A 155 -8.47 23.25 23.28
C LEU A 155 -9.11 21.88 23.51
N LEU A 156 -9.28 21.12 22.44
CA LEU A 156 -9.60 19.71 22.52
C LEU A 156 -8.30 18.94 22.70
N ILE A 157 -8.22 18.14 23.76
CA ILE A 157 -7.15 17.18 24.01
C ILE A 157 -7.75 15.78 23.91
N VAL A 158 -7.12 14.95 23.09
CA VAL A 158 -7.49 13.55 22.88
C VAL A 158 -6.34 12.69 23.37
N THR A 159 -6.62 11.77 24.27
CA THR A 159 -5.64 10.80 24.77
C THR A 159 -6.08 9.42 24.33
N LEU A 160 -5.20 8.74 23.60
CA LEU A 160 -5.35 7.34 23.23
C LEU A 160 -4.56 6.47 24.21
N SER A 161 -5.01 5.24 24.45
CA SER A 161 -4.30 4.29 25.32
C SER A 161 -2.95 3.82 24.75
N GLY A 162 -2.66 4.12 23.48
CA GLY A 162 -1.38 3.86 22.82
C GLY A 162 -1.01 4.98 21.84
N ALA A 163 0.28 5.15 21.57
CA ALA A 163 0.76 6.08 20.56
C ALA A 163 0.46 5.55 19.14
N LEU A 164 -0.09 6.39 18.26
CA LEU A 164 -0.32 5.99 16.86
C LEU A 164 0.96 6.12 16.02
N PRO A 165 1.14 5.25 15.02
CA PRO A 165 2.42 5.10 14.33
C PRO A 165 2.80 6.19 13.31
N GLU A 166 1.94 7.18 13.03
CA GLU A 166 2.22 8.30 12.12
C GLU A 166 1.54 9.59 12.62
N ALA A 167 1.68 10.70 11.88
CA ALA A 167 0.80 11.89 11.96
C ALA A 167 -0.63 11.51 11.53
N THR A 168 -1.25 10.62 12.31
CA THR A 168 -2.59 10.12 12.06
C THR A 168 -3.54 11.25 12.35
N SER A 169 -4.30 11.66 11.33
CA SER A 169 -5.37 12.62 11.52
C SER A 169 -6.57 11.89 12.12
N LEU A 170 -6.83 12.05 13.42
CA LEU A 170 -8.16 11.70 13.94
C LEU A 170 -9.16 12.69 13.36
N GLN A 171 -10.30 12.20 12.92
CA GLN A 171 -11.39 13.06 12.48
C GLN A 171 -12.23 13.43 13.67
N TYR A 172 -12.49 14.73 13.87
CA TYR A 172 -13.46 15.19 14.83
C TYR A 172 -14.58 15.98 14.13
N GLN A 173 -15.80 15.79 14.61
CA GLN A 173 -16.98 16.55 14.22
C GLN A 173 -17.55 17.21 15.47
N VAL A 174 -18.06 18.43 15.33
CA VAL A 174 -18.65 19.20 16.42
C VAL A 174 -20.08 19.56 16.06
N ARG A 175 -20.98 19.53 17.04
CA ARG A 175 -22.28 20.22 16.95
C ARG A 175 -22.57 20.98 18.24
N CYS A 176 -23.15 22.16 18.09
CA CYS A 176 -23.44 23.08 19.16
C CYS A 176 -24.94 23.12 19.42
N LYS A 177 -25.33 23.43 20.66
CA LYS A 177 -26.72 23.63 21.05
C LYS A 177 -26.99 25.11 21.36
N PHE A 178 -27.95 25.68 20.66
CA PHE A 178 -28.42 27.05 20.88
C PHE A 178 -29.89 27.01 21.31
N GLY A 179 -30.15 27.21 22.60
CA GLY A 179 -31.47 26.97 23.19
C GLY A 179 -31.78 25.47 23.20
N GLU A 180 -32.88 25.08 22.54
CA GLU A 180 -33.28 23.66 22.41
C GLU A 180 -32.79 23.01 21.11
N VAL A 181 -32.15 23.77 20.21
CA VAL A 181 -31.82 23.31 18.86
C VAL A 181 -30.34 22.94 18.76
N TRP A 182 -30.07 21.74 18.24
CA TRP A 182 -28.73 21.30 17.86
C TRP A 182 -28.43 21.70 16.41
N THR A 183 -27.22 22.19 16.17
CA THR A 183 -26.71 22.38 14.82
C THR A 183 -26.43 21.03 14.14
N ALA A 184 -26.31 21.05 12.82
CA ALA A 184 -25.72 19.93 12.09
C ALA A 184 -24.27 19.69 12.59
N TRP A 185 -23.79 18.46 12.42
CA TRP A 185 -22.38 18.14 12.61
C TRP A 185 -21.54 18.94 11.61
N GLN A 186 -20.64 19.77 12.12
CA GLN A 186 -19.71 20.60 11.37
C GLN A 186 -18.27 20.16 11.70
N GLY A 187 -17.40 20.12 10.69
CA GLY A 187 -16.01 19.68 10.83
C GLY A 187 -15.70 18.49 9.93
N SER A 188 -15.54 18.72 8.64
CA SER A 188 -15.25 17.63 7.70
C SER A 188 -13.76 17.28 7.65
N THR A 189 -12.85 18.22 7.90
CA THR A 189 -11.42 17.96 7.76
C THR A 189 -10.63 19.10 8.41
N VAL A 190 -10.33 19.02 9.71
CA VAL A 190 -9.24 19.82 10.26
C VAL A 190 -8.10 18.86 10.54
N ILE A 191 -7.19 18.78 9.56
CA ILE A 191 -5.82 18.32 9.73
C ILE A 191 -5.24 19.11 10.91
N GLY A 192 -4.72 18.44 11.93
CA GLY A 192 -4.01 19.15 12.99
C GLY A 192 -4.20 18.64 14.40
N LEU A 193 -4.61 17.39 14.60
CA LEU A 193 -4.19 16.70 15.81
C LEU A 193 -2.72 16.35 15.66
N THR A 194 -1.86 17.31 16.02
CA THR A 194 -0.42 17.08 16.06
C THR A 194 -0.14 16.24 17.30
N ASN A 195 0.66 15.18 17.14
CA ASN A 195 1.14 14.46 18.30
C ASN A 195 1.99 15.43 19.15
N VAL A 196 1.56 15.69 20.38
CA VAL A 196 2.23 16.67 21.24
C VAL A 196 3.28 15.99 22.14
N GLN A 197 3.25 14.64 22.27
CA GLN A 197 4.12 13.87 23.19
C GLN A 197 4.37 12.43 22.71
N ASP A 198 5.38 11.73 23.21
CA ASP A 198 5.66 10.31 22.88
C ASP A 198 4.60 9.29 23.40
N ALA A 199 3.38 9.73 23.74
CA ALA A 199 2.40 8.96 24.54
C ALA A 199 0.95 8.97 24.01
N GLY A 200 0.69 9.28 22.74
CA GLY A 200 -0.67 9.19 22.18
C GLY A 200 -1.60 10.32 22.63
N VAL A 201 -1.05 11.51 22.88
CA VAL A 201 -1.80 12.73 23.21
C VAL A 201 -1.83 13.67 22.00
N TYR A 202 -3.03 14.04 21.60
CA TYR A 202 -3.28 14.88 20.44
C TYR A 202 -4.08 16.12 20.85
N SER A 203 -3.82 17.28 20.25
CA SER A 203 -4.63 18.47 20.55
C SER A 203 -5.01 19.30 19.32
N ALA A 204 -6.20 19.91 19.36
CA ALA A 204 -6.72 20.80 18.31
C ALA A 204 -7.49 21.97 18.92
N LYS A 205 -7.38 23.15 18.29
CA LYS A 205 -8.21 24.32 18.63
C LYS A 205 -9.62 24.11 18.09
N LEU A 206 -10.62 24.30 18.94
CA LEU A 206 -12.03 24.19 18.55
C LEU A 206 -12.51 25.46 17.81
N PRO A 207 -13.46 25.34 16.87
CA PRO A 207 -13.98 26.47 16.10
C PRO A 207 -14.69 27.52 16.97
N GLY A 208 -14.68 28.79 16.54
CA GLY A 208 -15.22 29.91 17.31
C GLY A 208 -16.73 29.86 17.62
N GLU A 209 -17.49 29.03 16.90
CA GLU A 209 -18.91 28.77 17.20
C GLU A 209 -19.10 28.01 18.52
N PHE A 210 -18.10 27.24 18.94
CA PHE A 210 -18.05 26.61 20.25
C PHE A 210 -18.24 27.65 21.36
N ILE A 211 -17.54 28.79 21.25
CA ILE A 211 -17.50 29.87 22.25
C ILE A 211 -18.90 30.45 22.55
N LYS A 212 -19.83 30.32 21.61
CA LYS A 212 -21.19 30.90 21.69
C LYS A 212 -22.23 29.93 22.25
N SER A 213 -21.92 28.64 22.32
CA SER A 213 -22.85 27.57 22.69
C SER A 213 -22.88 27.32 24.20
N ASP A 214 -24.02 26.91 24.76
CA ASP A 214 -24.15 26.46 26.17
C ASP A 214 -23.78 24.98 26.32
N GLU A 215 -24.03 24.18 25.30
CA GLU A 215 -23.76 22.74 25.29
C GLU A 215 -23.17 22.33 23.95
N VAL A 216 -22.19 21.44 23.95
CA VAL A 216 -21.50 21.00 22.73
C VAL A 216 -21.35 19.49 22.74
N GLN A 217 -21.49 18.87 21.57
CA GLN A 217 -21.10 17.49 21.36
C GLN A 217 -19.95 17.38 20.38
N ILE A 218 -18.99 16.53 20.74
CA ILE A 218 -17.81 16.25 19.95
C ILE A 218 -17.83 14.77 19.64
N LYS A 219 -17.75 14.43 18.35
CA LYS A 219 -17.61 13.07 17.86
C LYS A 219 -16.20 12.90 17.34
N ILE A 220 -15.49 11.86 17.78
CA ILE A 220 -14.16 11.53 17.28
C ILE A 220 -14.19 10.16 16.65
N THR A 221 -13.56 10.06 15.48
CA THR A 221 -13.40 8.83 14.73
C THR A 221 -11.92 8.52 14.65
N SER A 222 -11.53 7.43 15.31
CA SER A 222 -10.20 6.84 15.17
C SER A 222 -10.26 5.76 14.09
N PRO A 223 -9.26 5.68 13.20
CA PRO A 223 -9.12 4.53 12.31
C PRO A 223 -8.64 3.27 13.06
N TYR A 224 -8.31 3.35 14.35
CA TYR A 224 -7.82 2.24 15.16
C TYR A 224 -8.75 1.94 16.35
N ASN A 225 -8.91 0.65 16.67
CA ASN A 225 -9.70 0.16 17.81
C ASN A 225 -8.97 0.40 19.14
N GLN A 226 -8.92 1.64 19.58
CA GLN A 226 -8.29 2.02 20.84
C GLN A 226 -9.25 2.83 21.70
N PRO A 227 -9.29 2.59 23.03
CA PRO A 227 -9.97 3.46 23.97
C PRO A 227 -9.56 4.92 23.80
N ILE A 228 -10.57 5.80 23.67
CA ILE A 228 -10.38 7.24 23.49
C ILE A 228 -10.83 7.96 24.76
N SER A 229 -9.92 8.72 25.37
CA SER A 229 -10.24 9.66 26.45
C SER A 229 -10.21 11.09 25.95
N LEU A 230 -11.14 11.92 26.42
CA LEU A 230 -11.33 13.29 25.95
C LEU A 230 -11.32 14.29 27.08
N LEU A 231 -10.57 15.37 26.85
CA LEU A 231 -10.47 16.51 27.75
C LEU A 231 -10.63 17.80 26.93
N VAL A 232 -11.42 18.76 27.46
CA VAL A 232 -11.58 20.08 26.85
C VAL A 232 -11.14 21.14 27.84
N GLU A 233 -10.09 21.89 27.49
CA GLU A 233 -9.49 22.90 28.36
C GLU A 233 -9.78 24.33 27.86
N PRO A 234 -9.99 25.31 28.76
CA PRO A 234 -9.97 26.71 28.39
C PRO A 234 -8.55 27.14 27.99
N VAL A 235 -8.44 27.94 26.93
CA VAL A 235 -7.20 28.57 26.43
C VAL A 235 -7.15 30.04 26.83
#